data_AF-A0A929VJY4-F1
#
_entry.id   AF-A0A929VJY4-F1
#
_cell.length_a   1.000
_cell.length_b   1.000
_cell.length_c   1.000
_cell.angle_alpha   90.00
_cell.angle_beta   90.00
_cell.angle_gamma   90.00
#
_symmetry.space_group_name_H-M   'P 1'
#
loop_
_entity.id
_entity.type
_entity.pdbx_description
1 polymer ?
#
loop_
_entity_poly.entity_id
_entity_poly.type
_entity_poly.pdbx_seq_one_letter_code
_entity_poly.pdbx_strand_id
1 'polypeptide(L)'
;KTLDIEIITPLETYKNLPTHCKNIAILCANGVSSYNIDNIILKNNTNINTMSIGNMSIVQMIEKKISPTQIIEDLNFKGFIDYLENIKINEYKIDTLLLGCTHFPYIKDELQKITKLYILDPSSNMIDNLK
;
A
#
# COMPACT_ATOMS: atom_id res chain seq x y z
N LYS A 1 -21.39 25.56 9.66
CA LYS A 1 -20.54 26.37 8.75
C LYS A 1 -19.91 25.40 7.77
N THR A 2 -20.37 25.39 6.53
CA THR A 2 -19.70 24.69 5.43
C THR A 2 -18.52 25.57 4.99
N LEU A 3 -17.32 25.01 5.00
CA LEU A 3 -16.17 25.65 4.36
C LEU A 3 -16.32 25.39 2.86
N ASP A 4 -16.31 26.44 2.05
CA ASP A 4 -16.35 26.37 0.59
C ASP A 4 -14.94 26.09 0.05
N ILE A 5 -14.37 24.98 0.52
CA ILE A 5 -13.00 24.53 0.22
C ILE A 5 -13.09 23.05 -0.15
N GLU A 6 -12.54 22.71 -1.31
CA GLU A 6 -12.41 21.32 -1.75
C GLU A 6 -11.37 20.57 -0.89
N ILE A 7 -11.74 19.40 -0.38
CA ILE A 7 -10.89 18.56 0.47
C ILE A 7 -10.54 17.28 -0.29
N ILE A 8 -9.32 17.22 -0.81
CA ILE A 8 -8.79 16.01 -1.48
C ILE A 8 -8.07 15.16 -0.43
N THR A 9 -8.38 13.86 -0.41
CA THR A 9 -7.79 12.91 0.55
C THR A 9 -7.42 11.60 -0.13
N PRO A 10 -6.51 10.80 0.46
CA PRO A 10 -6.22 9.44 -0.02
C PRO A 10 -7.44 8.51 0.01
N LEU A 11 -8.50 8.87 0.75
CA LEU A 11 -9.67 8.02 0.97
C LEU A 11 -10.37 7.67 -0.34
N GLU A 12 -10.41 8.59 -1.30
CA GLU A 12 -11.05 8.34 -2.59
C GLU A 12 -10.32 7.24 -3.39
N THR A 13 -8.99 7.13 -3.26
CA THR A 13 -8.22 6.03 -3.85
C THR A 13 -8.64 4.68 -3.24
N TYR A 14 -8.89 4.62 -1.94
CA TYR A 14 -9.28 3.39 -1.26
C TYR A 14 -10.73 2.97 -1.57
N LYS A 15 -11.61 3.95 -1.82
CA LYS A 15 -12.99 3.70 -2.22
C LYS A 15 -13.08 3.22 -3.67
N ASN A 16 -12.35 3.89 -4.57
CA ASN A 16 -12.43 3.70 -6.02
C ASN A 16 -11.19 2.99 -6.55
N LEU A 17 -11.00 1.73 -6.14
CA LEU A 17 -9.85 0.95 -6.55
C LEU A 17 -9.90 0.61 -8.05
N PRO A 18 -8.74 0.51 -8.73
CA PRO A 18 -8.68 0.02 -10.09
C PRO A 18 -9.33 -1.36 -10.22
N THR A 19 -10.03 -1.60 -11.33
CA THR A 19 -10.85 -2.81 -11.52
C THR A 19 -10.06 -4.12 -11.49
N HIS A 20 -8.76 -4.06 -11.75
CA HIS A 20 -7.83 -5.20 -11.71
C HIS A 20 -7.37 -5.57 -10.30
N CYS A 21 -7.55 -4.69 -9.30
CA CYS A 21 -7.20 -4.97 -7.92
C CYS A 21 -8.25 -5.90 -7.29
N LYS A 22 -7.90 -7.14 -6.97
CA LYS A 22 -8.80 -8.13 -6.34
C LYS A 22 -8.27 -8.66 -5.02
N ASN A 23 -6.97 -8.89 -4.93
CA ASN A 23 -6.29 -9.40 -3.74
C ASN A 23 -5.16 -8.44 -3.37
N ILE A 24 -5.36 -7.68 -2.29
CA ILE A 24 -4.53 -6.52 -1.98
C ILE A 24 -3.76 -6.73 -0.67
N ALA A 25 -2.44 -6.69 -0.73
CA ALA A 25 -1.61 -6.57 0.47
C ALA A 25 -1.48 -5.10 0.87
N ILE A 26 -1.98 -4.74 2.06
CA ILE A 26 -2.00 -3.37 2.58
C ILE A 26 -0.83 -3.21 3.55
N LEU A 27 0.22 -2.52 3.10
CA LEU A 27 1.40 -2.26 3.93
C LEU A 27 1.30 -0.88 4.57
N CYS A 28 1.28 -0.82 5.90
CA CYS A 28 1.21 0.40 6.70
C CYS A 28 2.28 0.45 7.80
N ALA A 29 2.38 1.59 8.49
CA ALA A 29 3.27 1.75 9.64
C ALA A 29 2.92 0.83 10.82
N ASN A 30 1.64 0.48 11.00
CA ASN A 30 1.19 -0.42 12.06
C ASN A 30 -0.14 -1.09 11.69
N GLY A 31 -0.57 -2.05 12.52
CA GLY A 31 -1.78 -2.84 12.30
C GLY A 31 -3.09 -2.05 12.39
N VAL A 32 -3.13 -0.97 13.16
CA VAL A 32 -4.33 -0.12 13.26
C VAL A 32 -4.52 0.68 11.98
N SER A 33 -3.43 1.25 11.45
CA SER A 33 -3.44 1.98 10.19
C SER A 33 -3.83 1.07 9.01
N SER A 34 -3.28 -0.15 8.93
CA SER A 34 -3.67 -1.10 7.88
C SER A 34 -5.14 -1.53 8.01
N TYR A 35 -5.60 -1.83 9.22
CA TYR A 35 -7.02 -2.14 9.48
C TYR A 35 -7.96 -1.01 9.07
N ASN A 36 -7.60 0.24 9.32
CA ASN A 36 -8.46 1.37 8.94
C ASN A 36 -8.63 1.48 7.42
N ILE A 37 -7.55 1.29 6.66
CA ILE A 37 -7.61 1.28 5.19
C ILE A 37 -8.41 0.08 4.69
N ASP A 38 -8.14 -1.10 5.24
CA ASP A 38 -8.88 -2.34 4.97
C ASP A 38 -10.39 -2.19 5.15
N ASN A 39 -10.81 -1.66 6.31
CA ASN A 39 -12.21 -1.37 6.61
C ASN A 39 -12.85 -0.39 5.61
N ILE A 40 -12.10 0.59 5.10
CA ILE A 40 -12.60 1.49 4.05
C ILE A 40 -12.77 0.73 2.73
N ILE A 41 -11.78 -0.06 2.33
CA ILE A 41 -11.82 -0.85 1.09
C ILE A 41 -13.02 -1.79 1.11
N LEU A 42 -13.16 -2.62 2.14
CA LEU A 42 -14.21 -3.66 2.22
C LEU A 42 -15.62 -3.08 2.33
N LYS A 43 -15.78 -1.89 2.92
CA LYS A 43 -17.08 -1.19 2.97
C LYS A 43 -17.54 -0.70 1.60
N ASN A 44 -16.62 -0.43 0.68
CA ASN A 44 -16.92 0.12 -0.65
C ASN A 44 -16.77 -0.92 -1.77
N ASN A 45 -16.11 -2.05 -1.50
CA ASN A 45 -15.78 -3.07 -2.49
C ASN A 45 -15.99 -4.48 -1.91
N THR A 46 -17.13 -5.11 -2.23
CA THR A 46 -17.52 -6.41 -1.63
C THR A 46 -16.77 -7.62 -2.19
N ASN A 47 -16.09 -7.46 -3.33
CA ASN A 47 -15.45 -8.56 -4.07
C ASN A 47 -13.92 -8.44 -4.07
N ILE A 48 -13.37 -7.81 -3.03
CA ILE A 48 -11.94 -7.63 -2.83
C ILE A 48 -11.54 -8.36 -1.56
N ASN A 49 -10.42 -9.08 -1.62
CA ASN A 49 -9.74 -9.64 -0.46
C ASN A 49 -8.55 -8.76 -0.08
N THR A 50 -8.28 -8.68 1.21
CA THR A 50 -7.22 -7.84 1.76
C THR A 50 -6.32 -8.63 2.71
N MET A 51 -5.05 -8.25 2.76
CA MET A 51 -4.07 -8.70 3.75
C MET A 51 -3.47 -7.47 4.44
N SER A 52 -3.89 -7.24 5.68
CA SER A 52 -3.51 -6.06 6.46
C SER A 52 -2.19 -6.24 7.20
N ILE A 53 -1.18 -5.42 6.89
CA ILE A 53 0.19 -5.57 7.38
C ILE A 53 0.67 -4.26 8.00
N GLY A 54 1.10 -4.33 9.25
CA GLY A 54 1.74 -3.23 9.95
C GLY A 54 3.22 -3.50 10.15
N ASN A 55 4.08 -2.57 9.71
CA ASN A 55 5.51 -2.69 9.92
C ASN A 55 6.15 -1.32 10.23
N MET A 56 6.34 -1.07 11.53
CA MET A 56 6.88 0.20 12.04
C MET A 56 8.38 0.34 11.77
N SER A 57 9.10 -0.78 11.60
CA SER A 57 10.55 -0.75 11.36
C SER A 57 10.91 0.01 10.08
N ILE A 58 10.05 -0.06 9.06
CA ILE A 58 10.21 0.69 7.80
C ILE A 58 10.27 2.19 8.08
N VAL A 59 9.29 2.72 8.82
CA VAL A 59 9.20 4.15 9.14
C VAL A 59 10.43 4.58 9.94
N GLN A 60 10.79 3.82 10.97
CA GLN A 60 11.95 4.11 11.81
C GLN A 60 13.27 4.12 11.02
N MET A 61 13.44 3.24 10.04
CA MET A 61 14.64 3.22 9.20
C MET A 61 14.67 4.39 8.22
N ILE A 62 13.51 4.78 7.66
CA ILE A 62 13.40 5.97 6.81
C ILE A 62 13.75 7.24 7.60
N GLU A 63 13.23 7.38 8.82
CA GLU A 63 13.53 8.52 9.69
C GLU A 63 15.01 8.57 10.10
N LYS A 64 15.65 7.40 10.24
CA LYS A 64 17.11 7.28 10.43
C LYS A 64 17.93 7.52 9.15
N LYS A 65 17.28 7.90 8.05
CA LYS A 65 17.89 8.17 6.74
C LYS A 65 18.67 6.98 6.18
N ILE A 66 18.25 5.77 6.52
CA ILE A 66 18.78 4.55 5.91
C ILE A 66 18.34 4.52 4.44
N SER A 67 19.24 4.14 3.54
CA SER A 67 18.95 4.14 2.11
C SER A 67 17.85 3.13 1.75
N PRO A 68 17.05 3.38 0.70
CA PRO A 68 15.99 2.45 0.28
C PRO A 68 16.51 1.03 0.04
N THR A 69 17.64 0.89 -0.66
CA THR A 69 18.26 -0.41 -0.95
C THR A 69 18.60 -1.17 0.33
N GLN A 70 19.19 -0.50 1.33
CA GLN A 70 19.52 -1.13 2.61
C GLN A 70 18.25 -1.53 3.38
N ILE A 71 17.20 -0.70 3.36
CA ILE A 71 15.90 -1.04 3.99
C ILE A 71 15.31 -2.31 3.35
N ILE A 72 15.36 -2.42 2.03
CA ILE A 72 14.86 -3.59 1.29
C ILE A 72 15.62 -4.86 1.69
N GLU A 73 16.94 -4.75 1.82
CA GLU A 73 17.80 -5.86 2.22
C GLU A 73 17.61 -6.26 3.69
N ASP A 74 17.78 -5.32 4.62
CA ASP A 74 17.77 -5.58 6.07
C ASP A 74 16.42 -6.08 6.58
N LEU A 75 15.32 -5.60 5.99
CA LEU A 75 13.97 -6.04 6.35
C LEU A 75 13.49 -7.24 5.53
N ASN A 76 14.37 -7.84 4.71
CA ASN A 76 14.10 -9.00 3.86
C ASN A 76 12.81 -8.82 3.02
N PHE A 77 12.68 -7.66 2.38
CA PHE A 77 11.52 -7.38 1.53
C PHE A 77 11.42 -8.33 0.36
N LYS A 78 12.54 -8.81 -0.16
CA LYS A 78 12.54 -9.85 -1.19
C LYS A 78 11.82 -11.11 -0.70
N GLY A 79 12.11 -11.60 0.51
CA GLY A 79 11.40 -12.75 1.08
C GLY A 79 9.91 -12.48 1.32
N PHE A 80 9.56 -11.26 1.74
CA PHE A 80 8.17 -10.84 1.90
C PHE A 80 7.41 -10.81 0.56
N ILE A 81 7.99 -10.20 -0.48
CA ILE A 81 7.43 -10.16 -1.83
C ILE A 81 7.33 -11.58 -2.41
N ASP A 82 8.39 -12.39 -2.24
CA ASP A 82 8.41 -13.79 -2.67
C ASP A 82 7.24 -14.56 -2.01
N TYR A 83 6.95 -14.33 -0.72
CA TYR A 83 5.78 -14.93 -0.08
C TYR A 83 4.46 -14.51 -0.75
N LEU A 84 4.24 -13.22 -1.01
CA LEU A 84 3.01 -12.72 -1.62
C LEU A 84 2.82 -13.25 -3.05
N GLU A 85 3.87 -13.21 -3.87
CA GLU A 85 3.79 -13.59 -5.29
C GLU A 85 3.66 -15.10 -5.51
N ASN A 86 4.16 -15.91 -4.57
CA ASN A 86 4.16 -17.37 -4.68
C ASN A 86 2.93 -18.06 -4.08
N ILE A 87 1.90 -17.31 -3.67
CA ILE A 87 0.59 -17.89 -3.33
C ILE A 87 0.03 -18.63 -4.56
N LYS A 88 -0.11 -19.95 -4.45
CA LYS A 88 -0.50 -20.85 -5.56
C LYS A 88 -2.01 -21.00 -5.73
N ILE A 89 -2.80 -20.55 -4.75
CA ILE A 89 -4.26 -20.60 -4.81
C ILE A 89 -4.73 -19.35 -5.56
N ASN A 90 -5.21 -19.53 -6.79
CA ASN A 90 -5.54 -18.41 -7.69
C ASN A 90 -6.51 -17.38 -7.07
N GLU A 91 -7.49 -17.85 -6.29
CA GLU A 91 -8.47 -16.97 -5.62
C GLU A 91 -7.82 -15.99 -4.64
N TYR A 92 -6.71 -16.37 -3.99
CA TYR A 92 -6.02 -15.58 -2.96
C TYR A 92 -4.70 -14.99 -3.46
N LYS A 93 -4.38 -15.15 -4.74
CA LYS A 93 -3.13 -14.68 -5.29
C LYS A 93 -3.11 -13.15 -5.26
N ILE A 94 -2.17 -12.58 -4.52
CA ILE A 94 -2.00 -11.14 -4.41
C ILE A 94 -1.66 -10.57 -5.79
N ASP A 95 -2.39 -9.52 -6.17
CA ASP A 95 -2.16 -8.77 -7.41
C ASP A 95 -1.64 -7.35 -7.14
N THR A 96 -1.91 -6.83 -5.94
CA THR A 96 -1.63 -5.43 -5.60
C THR A 96 -0.93 -5.32 -4.25
N LEU A 97 0.12 -4.49 -4.20
CA LEU A 97 0.74 -4.01 -2.97
C LEU A 97 0.37 -2.54 -2.76
N LEU A 98 -0.44 -2.25 -1.75
CA LEU A 98 -0.88 -0.91 -1.40
C LEU A 98 0.05 -0.30 -0.34
N LEU A 99 0.65 0.85 -0.67
CA LEU A 99 1.49 1.63 0.24
C LEU A 99 0.63 2.60 1.05
N GLY A 100 0.24 2.21 2.26
CA GLY A 100 -0.72 2.93 3.10
C GLY A 100 -0.11 3.93 4.07
N CYS A 101 1.18 4.23 3.97
CA CYS A 101 1.87 5.23 4.79
C CYS A 101 2.58 6.25 3.91
N THR A 102 2.49 7.53 4.27
CA THR A 102 3.11 8.65 3.55
C THR A 102 4.64 8.56 3.44
N HIS A 103 5.30 7.75 4.27
CA HIS A 103 6.74 7.51 4.20
C HIS A 103 7.11 6.53 3.08
N PHE A 104 6.22 5.61 2.71
CA PHE A 104 6.56 4.47 1.86
C PHE A 104 6.83 4.79 0.37
N PRO A 105 6.41 5.93 -0.21
CA PRO A 105 6.94 6.36 -1.50
C PRO A 105 8.48 6.40 -1.56
N TYR A 106 9.17 6.58 -0.43
CA TYR A 106 10.63 6.56 -0.36
C TYR A 106 11.27 5.23 -0.79
N ILE A 107 10.61 4.10 -0.56
CA ILE A 107 11.12 2.77 -0.93
C ILE A 107 10.45 2.20 -2.19
N LYS A 108 9.53 2.95 -2.80
CA LYS A 108 8.71 2.51 -3.93
C LYS A 108 9.55 2.03 -5.11
N ASP A 109 10.53 2.81 -5.52
CA ASP A 109 11.34 2.50 -6.70
C ASP A 109 12.17 1.22 -6.50
N GLU A 110 12.67 0.97 -5.28
CA GLU A 110 13.36 -0.29 -4.99
C GLU A 110 12.40 -1.47 -4.89
N LEU A 111 11.20 -1.28 -4.34
CA LEU A 111 10.15 -2.31 -4.36
C LEU A 111 9.79 -2.70 -5.80
N GLN A 112 9.63 -1.72 -6.70
CA GLN A 112 9.30 -1.95 -8.12
C GLN A 112 10.34 -2.81 -8.83
N LYS A 113 11.62 -2.74 -8.44
CA LYS A 113 12.67 -3.56 -9.03
C LYS A 113 12.56 -5.04 -8.65
N ILE A 114 11.94 -5.35 -7.51
CA ILE A 114 11.90 -6.70 -6.95
C ILE A 114 10.52 -7.36 -7.00
N THR A 115 9.48 -6.66 -7.46
CA THR A 115 8.11 -7.18 -7.52
C THR A 115 7.47 -7.01 -8.89
N LYS A 116 6.58 -7.93 -9.23
CA LYS A 116 5.64 -7.87 -10.36
C LYS A 116 4.25 -7.41 -9.92
N LEU A 117 4.00 -7.29 -8.62
CA LEU A 117 2.74 -6.80 -8.09
C LEU A 117 2.51 -5.36 -8.52
N TYR A 118 1.26 -5.00 -8.76
CA TYR A 118 0.89 -3.61 -8.99
C TYR A 118 1.08 -2.82 -7.69
N ILE A 119 1.97 -1.82 -7.68
CA ILE A 119 2.16 -0.96 -6.51
C ILE A 119 1.19 0.20 -6.56
N LEU A 120 0.20 0.18 -5.66
CA LEU A 120 -0.77 1.24 -5.49
C LEU A 120 -0.26 2.24 -4.43
N ASP A 121 0.04 3.45 -4.89
CA ASP A 121 0.45 4.59 -4.06
C ASP A 121 -0.65 5.67 -4.09
N PRO A 122 -1.39 5.86 -2.99
CA PRO A 122 -2.49 6.83 -2.93
C PRO A 122 -2.04 8.27 -3.14
N SER A 123 -0.77 8.58 -2.86
CA SER A 123 -0.21 9.93 -2.96
C SER A 123 -0.16 10.39 -4.42
N SER A 124 0.20 9.50 -5.34
CA SER A 124 0.20 9.80 -6.78
C SER A 124 -1.20 10.12 -7.30
N ASN A 125 -2.22 9.36 -6.87
CA ASN A 125 -3.60 9.58 -7.30
C ASN A 125 -4.17 10.92 -6.81
N MET A 126 -3.78 11.38 -5.61
CA MET A 126 -4.20 12.69 -5.12
C MET A 126 -3.67 13.84 -5.99
N ILE A 127 -2.45 13.70 -6.52
CA ILE A 127 -1.86 14.71 -7.42
C ILE A 127 -2.62 14.75 -8.75
N ASP A 128 -3.04 13.61 -9.27
CA ASP A 128 -3.82 13.56 -10.51
C ASP A 128 -5.22 14.18 -10.37
N ASN A 129 -5.81 14.13 -9.18
CA ASN A 129 -7.10 14.76 -8.86
C ASN A 129 -7.03 16.28 -8.61
N LEU A 130 -5.84 16.88 -8.60
CA LEU A 130 -5.66 18.34 -8.47
C LEU A 130 -5.72 19.08 -9.82
N LYS A 131 -5.94 18.37 -10.94
CA LYS A 131 -5.93 18.92 -12.30
C LYS A 131 -7.29 19.43 -12.76
#